data_AF-A0A0F2IGL2-F1
#
_entry.id   AF-A0A0F2IGL2-F1
#
_cell.length_a   1.000
_cell.length_b   1.000
_cell.length_c   1.000
_cell.angle_alpha   90.00
_cell.angle_beta   90.00
_cell.angle_gamma   90.00
#
_symmetry.space_group_name_H-M   'P 1'
#
loop_
_entity.id
_entity.type
_entity.pdbx_description
1 polymer ?
#
loop_
_entity_poly.entity_id
_entity_poly.type
_entity_poly.pdbx_seq_one_letter_code
_entity_poly.pdbx_strand_id
1 'polypeptide(L)'
;MTNLHIVYGFCEDRHKAILFEHLVQNTSILKIKTIGHVAEKAVFAALTCSLVNPTVTGVHWIQTCIPNKKRTVNTSLMTGPALSRKKYHRYNLDNELIKQLQKCSRIYRKQRNLTLTEKNWRQHVNRKAALSEVECMFMPTCKNSFFLAHNQQPTPYSIWNDPKRKERQCQVKTI
;
A
#
# COMPACT_ATOMS: atom_id res chain seq x y z
N MET A 1 -3.48 22.07 -7.54
CA MET A 1 -3.48 20.63 -7.83
C MET A 1 -4.18 19.92 -6.69
N THR A 2 -5.22 19.14 -6.93
CA THR A 2 -5.91 18.39 -5.87
C THR A 2 -5.07 17.17 -5.50
N ASN A 3 -4.61 17.13 -4.24
CA ASN A 3 -3.90 15.95 -3.74
C ASN A 3 -4.89 14.79 -3.59
N LEU A 4 -4.64 13.72 -4.33
CA LEU A 4 -5.43 12.50 -4.25
C LEU A 4 -4.86 11.60 -3.16
N HIS A 5 -5.75 10.92 -2.44
CA HIS A 5 -5.39 9.98 -1.39
C HIS A 5 -6.16 8.67 -1.58
N ILE A 6 -5.54 7.55 -1.19
CA ILE A 6 -6.22 6.26 -1.10
C ILE A 6 -6.44 5.96 0.36
N VAL A 7 -7.69 5.78 0.74
CA VAL A 7 -8.10 5.36 2.07
C VAL A 7 -8.72 3.97 1.98
N TYR A 8 -8.63 3.23 3.08
CA TYR A 8 -9.10 1.85 3.15
C TYR A 8 -10.13 1.72 4.26
N GLY A 9 -11.11 0.87 4.05
CA GLY A 9 -12.17 0.63 5.02
C GLY A 9 -12.84 -0.70 4.80
N PHE A 10 -13.73 -1.05 5.72
CA PHE A 10 -14.57 -2.22 5.61
C PHE A 10 -16.01 -1.90 6.02
N CYS A 11 -16.95 -2.67 5.48
CA CYS A 11 -18.38 -2.59 5.75
C CYS A 11 -19.00 -3.98 5.69
N GLU A 12 -20.22 -4.15 6.18
CA GLU A 12 -20.95 -5.41 6.01
C GLU A 12 -21.27 -5.67 4.53
N ASP A 13 -21.08 -6.92 4.09
CA ASP A 13 -21.25 -7.25 2.67
C ASP A 13 -22.68 -7.04 2.16
N ARG A 14 -23.67 -7.19 3.06
CA ARG A 14 -25.11 -7.03 2.76
C ARG A 14 -25.48 -5.62 2.29
N HIS A 15 -24.80 -4.59 2.79
CA HIS A 15 -25.15 -3.18 2.54
C HIS A 15 -24.16 -2.46 1.60
N LYS A 16 -23.18 -3.18 1.04
CA LYS A 16 -22.06 -2.56 0.31
C LYS A 16 -22.48 -1.66 -0.85
N ALA A 17 -23.49 -2.05 -1.63
CA ALA A 17 -23.86 -1.33 -2.85
C ALA A 17 -24.44 0.04 -2.52
N ILE A 18 -25.41 0.07 -1.59
CA ILE A 18 -26.07 1.29 -1.11
C ILE A 18 -25.05 2.20 -0.42
N LEU A 19 -24.18 1.64 0.43
CA LEU A 19 -23.14 2.43 1.10
C LEU A 19 -22.15 3.06 0.13
N PHE A 20 -21.76 2.35 -0.93
CA PHE A 20 -20.80 2.89 -1.91
C PHE A 20 -21.40 4.02 -2.73
N GLU A 21 -22.67 3.89 -3.14
CA GLU A 21 -23.37 4.97 -3.83
C GLU A 21 -23.50 6.20 -2.95
N HIS A 22 -23.94 6.02 -1.69
CA HIS A 22 -24.04 7.11 -0.72
C HIS A 22 -22.69 7.79 -0.46
N LEU A 23 -21.61 7.02 -0.32
CA LEU A 23 -20.27 7.56 -0.11
C LEU A 23 -19.80 8.39 -1.31
N VAL A 24 -20.05 7.93 -2.54
CA VAL A 24 -19.62 8.66 -3.76
C VAL A 24 -20.46 9.91 -4.00
N GLN A 25 -21.75 9.89 -3.66
CA GLN A 25 -22.64 11.03 -3.89
C GLN A 25 -22.54 12.11 -2.81
N ASN A 26 -22.37 11.72 -1.54
CA ASN A 26 -22.53 12.64 -0.40
C ASN A 26 -21.20 13.02 0.27
N THR A 27 -20.06 12.56 -0.24
CA THR A 27 -18.76 12.82 0.39
C THR A 27 -17.68 13.19 -0.62
N SER A 28 -16.48 13.53 -0.16
CA SER A 28 -15.31 13.81 -0.99
C SER A 28 -14.68 12.57 -1.67
N ILE A 29 -15.37 11.43 -1.62
CA ILE A 29 -14.91 10.18 -2.22
C ILE A 29 -15.27 10.18 -3.70
N LEU A 30 -14.25 10.04 -4.54
CA LEU A 30 -14.39 10.05 -5.99
C LEU A 30 -14.75 8.66 -6.53
N LYS A 31 -14.07 7.62 -6.04
CA LYS A 31 -14.20 6.24 -6.56
C LYS A 31 -13.98 5.22 -5.45
N ILE A 32 -14.73 4.13 -5.49
CA ILE A 32 -14.59 3.01 -4.54
C ILE A 32 -14.35 1.72 -5.29
N LYS A 33 -13.58 0.81 -4.69
CA LYS A 33 -13.36 -0.54 -5.20
C LYS A 33 -13.25 -1.53 -4.05
N THR A 34 -14.03 -2.60 -4.11
CA THR A 34 -13.86 -3.78 -3.24
C THR A 34 -12.55 -4.49 -3.55
N ILE A 35 -11.81 -4.77 -2.49
CA ILE A 35 -10.49 -5.42 -2.52
C ILE A 35 -10.61 -6.90 -2.14
N GLY A 36 -11.51 -7.23 -1.21
CA GLY A 36 -11.71 -8.59 -0.74
C GLY A 36 -12.75 -8.65 0.38
N HIS A 37 -12.84 -9.80 1.02
CA HIS A 37 -13.76 -10.04 2.13
C HIS A 37 -12.99 -10.67 3.29
N VAL A 38 -13.31 -10.26 4.52
CA VAL A 38 -12.74 -10.77 5.77
C VAL A 38 -13.88 -10.89 6.78
N ALA A 39 -14.09 -12.07 7.35
CA ALA A 39 -15.12 -12.32 8.38
C ALA A 39 -16.50 -11.71 8.04
N GLU A 40 -17.04 -12.05 6.85
CA GLU A 40 -18.33 -11.55 6.32
C GLU A 40 -18.40 -10.03 6.06
N LYS A 41 -17.27 -9.33 6.15
CA LYS A 41 -17.17 -7.89 5.84
C LYS A 41 -16.45 -7.69 4.52
N ALA A 42 -16.99 -6.79 3.69
CA ALA A 42 -16.38 -6.35 2.45
C ALA A 42 -15.32 -5.28 2.75
N VAL A 43 -14.07 -5.57 2.40
CA VAL A 43 -12.94 -4.64 2.50
C VAL A 43 -12.80 -3.89 1.18
N PHE A 44 -12.65 -2.58 1.24
CA PHE A 44 -12.58 -1.71 0.07
C PHE A 44 -11.49 -0.64 0.18
N ALA A 45 -11.08 -0.11 -0.97
CA ALA A 45 -10.35 1.15 -1.05
C ALA A 45 -11.22 2.21 -1.69
N ALA A 46 -11.07 3.43 -1.20
CA ALA A 46 -11.66 4.63 -1.75
C ALA A 46 -10.57 5.62 -2.17
N LEU A 47 -10.78 6.25 -3.31
CA LEU A 47 -10.02 7.40 -3.77
C LEU A 47 -10.73 8.66 -3.29
N THR A 48 -10.03 9.51 -2.55
CA THR A 48 -10.58 10.75 -1.97
C THR A 48 -9.66 11.93 -2.28
N CYS A 49 -10.24 13.13 -2.34
CA CYS A 49 -9.51 14.39 -2.38
C CYS A 49 -9.36 15.05 -1.00
N SER A 50 -10.04 14.51 0.03
CA SER A 50 -9.93 14.95 1.43
C SER A 50 -9.05 14.03 2.24
N LEU A 51 -8.29 14.60 3.18
CA LEU A 51 -7.54 13.88 4.21
C LEU A 51 -8.44 13.38 5.35
N VAL A 52 -9.62 13.98 5.50
CA VAL A 52 -10.57 13.63 6.54
C VAL A 52 -11.53 12.58 6.00
N ASN A 53 -11.60 11.43 6.67
CA ASN A 53 -12.52 10.36 6.32
C ASN A 53 -13.95 10.75 6.74
N PRO A 54 -14.97 10.56 5.88
CA PRO A 54 -16.33 10.88 6.24
C PRO A 54 -16.86 9.91 7.30
N THR A 55 -17.55 10.43 8.29
CA THR A 55 -18.24 9.63 9.32
C THR A 55 -19.56 9.12 8.75
N VAL A 56 -19.58 7.88 8.28
CA VAL A 56 -20.78 7.22 7.75
C VAL A 56 -21.06 5.96 8.56
N THR A 57 -22.33 5.79 8.95
CA THR A 57 -22.79 4.62 9.70
C THR A 57 -22.56 3.33 8.91
N GLY A 58 -21.99 2.31 9.57
CA GLY A 58 -21.71 1.01 8.94
C GLY A 58 -20.40 0.95 8.15
N VAL A 59 -19.62 2.04 8.12
CA VAL A 59 -18.29 2.08 7.51
C VAL A 59 -17.24 2.27 8.58
N HIS A 60 -16.27 1.37 8.60
CA HIS A 60 -15.10 1.47 9.47
C HIS A 60 -13.86 1.75 8.64
N TRP A 61 -13.21 2.87 8.93
CA TRP A 61 -11.98 3.28 8.25
C TRP A 61 -10.74 2.71 8.95
N ILE A 62 -9.80 2.23 8.15
CA ILE A 62 -8.50 1.79 8.63
C ILE A 62 -7.65 3.04 8.92
N GLN A 63 -7.29 3.23 10.19
CA GLN A 63 -6.49 4.39 10.63
C GLN A 63 -4.99 4.22 10.33
N THR A 64 -4.51 2.99 10.17
CA THR A 64 -3.11 2.71 9.90
C THR A 64 -2.74 3.16 8.48
N CYS A 65 -1.64 3.90 8.37
CA CYS A 65 -1.13 4.34 7.08
C CYS A 65 -0.58 3.13 6.32
N ILE A 66 -1.35 2.62 5.35
CA ILE A 66 -0.92 1.50 4.51
C ILE A 66 0.14 2.02 3.52
N PRO A 67 1.41 1.59 3.63
CA PRO A 67 2.48 2.15 2.83
C PRO A 67 2.26 1.83 1.35
N ASN A 68 2.42 2.84 0.52
CA ASN A 68 2.50 2.64 -0.92
C ASN A 68 3.85 1.99 -1.23
N LYS A 69 3.85 0.79 -1.82
CA LYS A 69 5.10 0.06 -2.18
C LYS A 69 5.98 0.82 -3.17
N LYS A 70 5.44 1.86 -3.79
CA LYS A 70 6.06 2.64 -4.85
C LYS A 70 6.97 3.72 -4.25
N ARG A 71 8.27 3.41 -4.09
CA ARG A 71 9.31 4.38 -3.69
C ARG A 71 9.38 5.54 -4.68
N THR A 72 9.41 6.77 -4.16
CA THR A 72 9.78 7.98 -4.90
C THR A 72 11.22 7.85 -5.41
N VAL A 73 11.41 8.08 -6.71
CA VAL A 73 12.73 8.09 -7.35
C VAL A 73 13.10 9.55 -7.57
N ASN A 74 14.33 9.94 -7.25
CA ASN A 74 14.82 11.32 -7.43
C ASN A 74 14.73 11.76 -8.91
N THR A 75 14.13 12.92 -9.17
CA THR A 75 13.64 13.37 -10.49
C THR A 75 14.44 14.50 -11.11
N SER A 76 15.60 14.88 -10.56
CA SER A 76 16.34 16.10 -10.96
C SER A 76 16.91 16.10 -12.39
N LEU A 77 16.78 15.01 -13.17
CA LEU A 77 17.46 14.84 -14.46
C LEU A 77 16.55 14.88 -15.71
N MET A 78 15.26 15.18 -15.60
CA MET A 78 14.32 14.99 -16.72
C MET A 78 13.65 16.28 -17.20
N THR A 79 14.21 16.92 -18.24
CA THR A 79 13.60 18.03 -18.99
C THR A 79 13.08 17.64 -20.39
N GLY A 80 13.17 16.36 -20.78
CA GLY A 80 12.89 15.92 -22.16
C GLY A 80 11.60 15.09 -22.32
N PRO A 81 10.87 15.23 -23.45
CA PRO A 81 9.73 14.37 -23.78
C PRO A 81 10.19 12.93 -24.07
N ALA A 82 9.56 11.95 -23.41
CA ALA A 82 9.85 10.53 -23.63
C ALA A 82 9.46 10.10 -25.05
N LEU A 83 10.44 9.89 -25.93
CA LEU A 83 10.19 9.38 -27.28
C LEU A 83 9.70 7.92 -27.23
N SER A 84 8.75 7.60 -28.12
CA SER A 84 8.23 6.24 -28.31
C SER A 84 9.34 5.31 -28.81
N ARG A 85 9.34 4.04 -28.35
CA ARG A 85 10.30 2.99 -28.78
C ARG A 85 10.43 2.88 -30.30
N LYS A 86 9.35 3.14 -31.04
CA LYS A 86 9.31 3.01 -32.51
C LYS A 86 9.86 4.24 -33.26
N LYS A 87 10.09 5.38 -32.59
CA LYS A 87 10.58 6.61 -33.24
C LYS A 87 12.10 6.71 -33.27
N TYR A 88 12.85 5.98 -32.44
CA TYR A 88 14.30 6.10 -32.37
C TYR A 88 15.01 5.73 -33.67
N HIS A 89 14.54 4.69 -34.36
CA HIS A 89 15.11 4.24 -35.63
C HIS A 89 14.91 5.25 -36.79
N ARG A 90 14.04 6.26 -36.63
CA ARG A 90 13.79 7.26 -37.68
C ARG A 90 14.83 8.39 -37.74
N TYR A 91 15.70 8.50 -36.74
CA TYR A 91 16.56 9.68 -36.56
C TYR A 91 18.07 9.40 -36.73
N ASN A 92 18.48 8.24 -37.28
CA ASN A 92 19.90 7.86 -37.43
C ASN A 92 20.74 8.17 -36.17
N LEU A 93 20.19 7.87 -35.01
CA LEU A 93 20.83 8.17 -33.72
C LEU A 93 21.92 7.14 -33.43
N ASP A 94 23.01 7.61 -32.84
CA ASP A 94 24.06 6.73 -32.33
C ASP A 94 23.54 5.77 -31.24
N ASN A 95 24.09 4.57 -31.19
CA ASN A 95 23.65 3.49 -30.30
C ASN A 95 23.71 3.88 -28.82
N GLU A 96 24.70 4.67 -28.41
CA GLU A 96 24.80 5.16 -27.03
C GLU A 96 23.71 6.18 -26.70
N LEU A 97 23.39 7.09 -27.62
CA LEU A 97 22.27 8.03 -27.45
C LEU A 97 20.92 7.31 -27.38
N ILE A 98 20.73 6.25 -28.18
CA ILE A 98 19.53 5.40 -28.11
C ILE A 98 19.40 4.78 -26.72
N LYS A 99 20.47 4.19 -26.15
CA LYS A 99 20.46 3.60 -24.81
C LYS A 99 20.13 4.64 -23.73
N GLN A 100 20.72 5.83 -23.81
CA GLN A 100 20.46 6.92 -22.87
C GLN A 100 19.00 7.36 -22.93
N LEU A 101 18.44 7.60 -24.12
CA LEU A 101 17.05 8.01 -24.28
C LEU A 101 16.07 6.90 -23.86
N GLN A 102 16.40 5.62 -24.08
CA GLN A 102 15.61 4.51 -23.57
C GLN A 102 15.61 4.48 -22.03
N LYS A 103 16.75 4.71 -21.38
CA LYS A 103 16.87 4.80 -19.92
C LYS A 103 16.02 5.96 -19.39
N CYS A 104 16.12 7.12 -20.02
CA CYS A 104 15.30 8.30 -19.70
C CYS A 104 13.80 8.00 -19.83
N SER A 105 13.36 7.42 -20.94
CA SER A 105 11.97 7.02 -21.18
C SER A 105 11.46 6.01 -20.15
N ARG A 106 12.29 5.04 -19.72
CA ARG A 106 11.94 4.08 -18.67
C ARG A 106 11.74 4.79 -17.33
N ILE A 107 12.62 5.73 -16.98
CA ILE A 107 12.54 6.52 -15.75
C ILE A 107 11.29 7.41 -15.77
N TYR A 108 11.04 8.14 -16.87
CA TYR A 108 9.84 8.97 -17.03
C TYR A 108 8.55 8.16 -16.87
N ARG A 109 8.46 6.98 -17.50
CA ARG A 109 7.28 6.10 -17.34
C ARG A 109 7.14 5.61 -15.90
N LYS A 110 8.24 5.25 -15.23
CA LYS A 110 8.21 4.88 -13.82
C LYS A 110 7.65 6.03 -13.00
N GLN A 111 8.15 7.25 -13.16
CA GLN A 111 7.68 8.45 -12.46
C GLN A 111 6.17 8.71 -12.69
N ARG A 112 5.72 8.68 -13.95
CA ARG A 112 4.29 8.87 -14.27
C ARG A 112 3.41 7.78 -13.66
N ASN A 113 3.94 6.57 -13.48
CA ASN A 113 3.27 5.47 -12.79
C ASN A 113 3.39 5.53 -11.25
N LEU A 114 4.20 6.45 -10.70
CA LEU A 114 4.24 6.77 -9.26
C LEU A 114 3.19 7.83 -8.90
N THR A 115 2.89 8.76 -9.81
CA THR A 115 1.87 9.80 -9.58
C THR A 115 0.48 9.18 -9.48
N LEU A 116 -0.20 9.41 -8.36
CA LEU A 116 -1.57 8.98 -8.17
C LEU A 116 -2.52 9.85 -9.01
N THR A 117 -3.32 9.21 -9.86
CA THR A 117 -4.34 9.84 -10.71
C THR A 117 -5.63 9.04 -10.64
N GLU A 118 -6.77 9.67 -10.94
CA GLU A 118 -8.07 8.99 -10.97
C GLU A 118 -8.18 7.84 -11.98
N LYS A 119 -7.29 7.77 -12.96
CA LYS A 119 -7.25 6.68 -13.96
C LYS A 119 -6.37 5.52 -13.49
N ASN A 120 -5.26 5.80 -12.82
CA ASN A 120 -4.30 4.77 -12.40
C ASN A 120 -4.41 4.34 -10.92
N TRP A 121 -5.26 4.98 -10.11
CA TRP A 121 -5.33 4.74 -8.66
C TRP A 121 -5.48 3.27 -8.26
N ARG A 122 -6.21 2.47 -9.05
CA ARG A 122 -6.36 1.01 -8.81
C ARG A 122 -5.02 0.28 -8.75
N GLN A 123 -3.99 0.77 -9.44
CA GLN A 123 -2.62 0.22 -9.42
C GLN A 123 -1.82 0.59 -8.16
N HIS A 124 -2.32 1.54 -7.38
CA HIS A 124 -1.71 2.01 -6.12
C HIS A 124 -2.38 1.38 -4.89
N VAL A 125 -3.42 0.58 -5.09
CA VAL A 125 -4.13 -0.14 -4.02
C VAL A 125 -3.26 -1.31 -3.53
N ASN A 126 -2.86 -1.27 -2.27
CA ASN A 126 -2.08 -2.33 -1.63
C ASN A 126 -3.01 -3.38 -0.99
N ARG A 127 -3.57 -4.25 -1.83
CA ARG A 127 -4.55 -5.28 -1.43
C ARG A 127 -4.10 -6.12 -0.24
N LYS A 128 -2.87 -6.66 -0.29
CA LYS A 128 -2.37 -7.57 0.74
C LYS A 128 -2.25 -6.90 2.11
N ALA A 129 -1.71 -5.67 2.14
CA ALA A 129 -1.57 -4.93 3.38
C ALA A 129 -2.94 -4.54 3.95
N ALA A 130 -3.86 -4.06 3.11
CA ALA A 130 -5.21 -3.71 3.56
C ALA A 130 -5.97 -4.90 4.16
N LEU A 131 -5.91 -6.07 3.52
CA LEU A 131 -6.57 -7.28 4.06
C LEU A 131 -5.92 -7.73 5.36
N SER A 132 -4.58 -7.74 5.44
CA SER A 132 -3.85 -8.10 6.66
C SER A 132 -4.18 -7.17 7.83
N GLU A 133 -4.31 -5.86 7.61
CA GLU A 133 -4.70 -4.91 8.66
C GLU A 133 -6.10 -5.19 9.18
N VAL A 134 -7.06 -5.46 8.28
CA VAL A 134 -8.43 -5.81 8.66
C VAL A 134 -8.48 -7.16 9.39
N GLU A 135 -7.73 -8.16 8.93
CA GLU A 135 -7.59 -9.45 9.61
C GLU A 135 -7.04 -9.24 11.02
N CYS A 136 -5.98 -8.45 11.20
CA CYS A 136 -5.43 -8.13 12.51
C CYS A 136 -6.43 -7.42 13.43
N MET A 137 -7.32 -6.58 12.91
CA MET A 137 -8.39 -5.94 13.71
C MET A 137 -9.45 -6.94 14.21
N PHE A 138 -9.66 -8.05 13.50
CA PHE A 138 -10.63 -9.08 13.86
C PHE A 138 -10.04 -10.29 14.56
N MET A 139 -8.72 -10.45 14.52
CA MET A 139 -8.07 -11.45 15.34
C MET A 139 -8.24 -11.04 16.81
N PRO A 140 -8.71 -11.94 17.69
CA PRO A 140 -8.60 -11.68 19.12
C PRO A 140 -7.13 -11.38 19.39
N THR A 141 -6.85 -10.29 20.11
CA THR A 141 -5.51 -10.09 20.65
C THR A 141 -5.27 -11.29 21.56
N CYS A 142 -4.63 -12.32 21.02
CA CYS A 142 -4.04 -13.38 21.80
C CYS A 142 -2.97 -12.68 22.63
N LYS A 143 -3.37 -12.14 23.80
CA LYS A 143 -2.49 -11.98 24.95
C LYS A 143 -2.12 -13.39 25.43
N ASN A 144 -1.56 -14.19 24.53
CA ASN A 144 -0.79 -15.36 24.89
C ASN A 144 0.59 -14.85 25.27
N SER A 145 0.64 -13.92 26.23
CA SER A 145 1.68 -14.03 27.23
C SER A 145 1.42 -15.39 27.85
N PHE A 146 2.21 -16.39 27.47
CA PHE A 146 2.36 -17.57 28.31
C PHE A 146 2.73 -17.02 29.68
N PHE A 147 1.75 -16.97 30.59
CA PHE A 147 2.02 -16.67 31.98
C PHE A 147 2.80 -17.87 32.49
N LEU A 148 4.12 -17.78 32.44
CA LEU A 148 4.99 -18.65 33.20
C LEU A 148 4.63 -18.38 34.66
N ALA A 149 4.28 -19.44 35.41
CA ALA A 149 4.12 -19.33 36.84
C ALA A 149 5.41 -18.78 37.46
N HIS A 150 5.32 -18.12 38.62
CA HIS A 150 6.49 -17.58 39.32
C HIS A 150 7.59 -18.66 39.40
N ASN A 151 8.77 -18.36 38.85
CA ASN A 151 9.97 -19.22 38.75
C ASN A 151 10.01 -20.28 37.63
N GLN A 152 9.12 -20.26 36.64
CA GLN A 152 9.31 -21.07 35.43
C GLN A 152 10.22 -20.38 34.42
N GLN A 153 11.26 -21.08 33.95
CA GLN A 153 12.06 -20.62 32.82
C GLN A 153 11.30 -20.87 31.51
N PRO A 154 11.32 -19.93 30.54
CA PRO A 154 10.73 -20.15 29.23
C PRO A 154 11.36 -21.36 28.56
N THR A 155 10.53 -22.30 28.07
CA THR A 155 11.03 -23.42 27.29
C THR A 155 11.57 -22.90 25.95
N PRO A 156 12.60 -23.52 25.36
CA PRO A 156 13.23 -23.07 24.10
C PRO A 156 12.26 -22.98 22.90
N TYR A 157 11.05 -23.53 23.02
CA TYR A 157 9.99 -23.48 21.99
C TYR A 157 8.93 -22.38 22.23
N SER A 158 9.03 -21.63 23.34
CA SER A 158 8.07 -20.58 23.71
C SER A 158 8.39 -19.19 23.14
N ILE A 159 9.50 -19.05 22.42
CA ILE A 159 9.88 -17.79 21.78
C ILE A 159 9.17 -17.72 20.43
N TRP A 160 8.05 -16.99 20.40
CA TRP A 160 7.53 -16.49 19.14
C TRP A 160 8.58 -15.55 18.54
N ASN A 161 9.16 -15.97 17.42
CA ASN A 161 10.15 -15.19 16.69
C ASN A 161 9.47 -13.95 16.11
N ASP A 162 9.61 -12.85 16.85
CA ASP A 162 9.26 -11.52 16.39
C ASP A 162 10.18 -11.15 15.21
N PRO A 163 9.68 -10.93 13.98
CA PRO A 163 10.54 -10.77 12.79
C PRO A 163 11.39 -9.48 12.80
N LYS A 164 11.33 -8.68 13.87
CA LYS A 164 12.06 -7.42 14.01
C LYS A 164 13.29 -7.48 14.92
N ARG A 165 13.58 -8.60 15.60
CA ARG A 165 14.74 -8.67 16.51
C ARG A 165 15.94 -9.35 15.85
N LYS A 166 16.69 -8.59 15.04
CA LYS A 166 18.08 -8.96 14.69
C LYS A 166 18.98 -8.69 15.88
N GLU A 167 19.02 -9.62 16.84
CA GLU A 167 20.08 -9.61 17.84
C GLU A 167 21.33 -10.27 17.25
N ARG A 168 22.34 -9.42 17.04
CA ARG A 168 23.71 -9.82 16.80
C ARG A 168 24.23 -10.47 18.09
N GLN A 169 24.59 -11.74 18.04
CA GLN A 169 25.53 -12.29 19.00
C GLN A 169 26.78 -12.73 18.24
N CYS A 170 27.79 -11.87 18.28
CA CYS A 170 29.17 -12.28 18.06
C CYS A 170 29.58 -13.10 19.28
N GLN A 171 29.87 -14.39 19.07
CA GLN A 171 30.55 -15.19 20.09
C GLN A 171 31.99 -14.72 20.18
N VAL A 172 32.38 -14.12 21.31
CA VAL A 172 33.78 -14.01 21.71
C VAL A 172 34.15 -15.35 22.33
N LYS A 173 34.99 -16.13 21.63
CA LYS A 173 35.70 -17.26 22.22
C LYS A 173 36.85 -16.69 23.06
N THR A 174 36.79 -16.86 24.36
CA THR A 174 37.98 -16.75 25.23
C THR A 174 38.73 -18.08 25.19
N ILE A 175 40.05 -17.98 25.09
CA ILE A 175 41.05 -19.06 25.10
C ILE A 175 41.15 -19.63 26.52
#